data_AF-A0A2L0BXF6-F1
#
_entry.id   AF-A0A2L0BXF6-F1
#
_cell.length_a   1.000
_cell.length_b   1.000
_cell.length_c   1.000
_cell.angle_alpha   90.00
_cell.angle_beta   90.00
_cell.angle_gamma   90.00
#
_symmetry.space_group_name_H-M   'P 1'
#
loop_
_entity.id
_entity.type
_entity.pdbx_description
1 polymer ?
#
loop_
_entity_poly.entity_id
_entity_poly.type
_entity_poly.pdbx_seq_one_letter_code
_entity_poly.pdbx_strand_id
1 'polypeptide(L)'
;VSLKTIFFPIIIGIMIWFWRRVHLLSRTPALLEYMLMSLGGTLALLDLPIEYLTLTFDMPYMLLISDIRQGIFYAMLLSFWLVFAGEHMLIQDNGEKNSLRLYWKHLSTIIIGCLSLLIFDLCERGIQLVNPFYSIWVTPVGTNLALSFIILAGLSACMYFIFLCFMIWRVFKNITIKRAVLPSMSQARRLHYEGIIYRFNFLMLATVICAAVTVISFILNQVAEGENKWDENMDLELSSALH
;
A
#
# COMPACT_ATOMS: atom_id res chain seq x y z
N VAL A 1 6.36 19.86 -1.18
CA VAL A 1 5.76 20.22 0.13
C VAL A 1 4.39 20.90 -0.02
N SER A 2 4.20 21.83 -0.97
CA SER A 2 2.91 22.50 -1.19
C SER A 2 1.75 21.52 -1.48
N LEU A 3 1.98 20.48 -2.29
CA LEU A 3 0.98 19.43 -2.57
C LEU A 3 0.53 18.71 -1.29
N LYS A 4 1.48 18.23 -0.48
CA LYS A 4 1.22 17.59 0.83
C LYS A 4 0.35 18.47 1.73
N THR A 5 0.62 19.78 1.77
CA THR A 5 -0.10 20.76 2.58
C THR A 5 -1.55 20.95 2.15
N ILE A 6 -1.84 20.80 0.86
CA ILE A 6 -3.20 20.88 0.31
C ILE A 6 -3.94 19.56 0.55
N PHE A 7 -3.30 18.42 0.28
CA PHE A 7 -3.96 17.11 0.39
C PHE A 7 -4.20 16.67 1.83
N PHE A 8 -3.29 16.99 2.76
CA PHE A 8 -3.43 16.62 4.16
C PHE A 8 -4.79 17.02 4.80
N PRO A 9 -5.20 18.30 4.80
CA PRO A 9 -6.49 18.69 5.39
C PRO A 9 -7.68 18.11 4.63
N ILE A 10 -7.57 17.90 3.31
CA ILE A 10 -8.62 17.27 2.50
C ILE A 10 -8.82 15.81 2.94
N ILE A 11 -7.74 15.05 3.08
CA ILE A 11 -7.77 13.65 3.53
C ILE A 11 -8.38 13.55 4.92
N ILE A 12 -7.93 14.39 5.87
CA ILE A 12 -8.49 14.44 7.23
C ILE A 12 -9.99 14.75 7.19
N GLY A 13 -10.43 15.71 6.38
CA GLY A 13 -11.84 16.05 6.20
C GLY A 13 -12.67 14.86 5.67
N ILE A 14 -12.17 14.15 4.66
CA ILE A 14 -12.82 12.97 4.10
C ILE A 14 -12.88 11.83 5.13
N MET A 15 -11.82 11.61 5.89
CA MET A 15 -11.78 10.58 6.94
C MET A 15 -12.80 10.86 8.05
N ILE A 16 -12.85 12.09 8.56
CA ILE A 16 -13.82 12.50 9.58
C ILE A 16 -15.25 12.32 9.05
N TRP A 17 -15.49 12.75 7.81
CA TRP A 17 -16.79 12.58 7.16
C TRP A 17 -17.17 11.10 7.02
N PHE A 18 -16.26 10.27 6.54
CA PHE A 18 -16.46 8.84 6.36
C PHE A 18 -16.76 8.15 7.69
N TRP A 19 -15.97 8.43 8.72
CA TRP A 19 -16.14 7.83 10.05
C TRP A 19 -17.47 8.24 10.69
N ARG A 20 -17.85 9.51 10.57
CA ARG A 20 -19.16 10.00 11.03
C ARG A 20 -20.28 9.27 10.30
N ARG A 21 -20.17 9.07 8.99
CA ARG A 21 -21.18 8.34 8.20
C ARG A 21 -21.29 6.89 8.64
N VAL A 22 -20.18 6.22 8.92
CA VAL A 22 -20.17 4.83 9.42
C VAL A 22 -20.89 4.72 10.77
N HIS A 23 -20.64 5.64 11.71
CA HIS A 23 -21.28 5.63 13.03
C HIS A 23 -22.76 6.02 13.04
N LEU A 24 -23.28 6.64 11.97
CA LEU A 24 -24.71 6.89 11.82
C LEU A 24 -25.51 5.63 11.50
N LEU A 25 -24.87 4.54 11.05
CA LEU A 25 -25.54 3.27 10.81
C LEU A 25 -25.73 2.52 12.12
N SER A 26 -26.87 1.85 12.29
CA SER A 26 -27.22 1.06 13.48
C SER A 26 -26.46 -0.28 13.61
N ARG A 27 -25.30 -0.43 12.95
CA ARG A 27 -24.50 -1.66 12.92
C ARG A 27 -23.08 -1.38 13.41
N THR A 28 -22.38 -2.40 13.91
CA THR A 28 -20.95 -2.29 14.18
C THR A 28 -20.17 -2.13 12.88
N PRO A 29 -19.12 -1.28 12.84
CA PRO A 29 -18.32 -1.09 11.63
C PRO A 29 -17.71 -2.40 11.13
N ALA A 30 -17.67 -2.58 9.81
CA ALA A 30 -17.10 -3.77 9.19
C ALA A 30 -15.57 -3.73 9.19
N LEU A 31 -14.91 -4.89 9.08
CA LEU A 31 -13.45 -4.97 9.02
C LEU A 31 -12.87 -4.09 7.89
N LEU A 32 -13.50 -4.07 6.72
CA LEU A 32 -13.09 -3.21 5.61
C LEU A 32 -13.17 -1.72 5.93
N GLU A 33 -14.14 -1.29 6.73
CA GLU A 33 -14.29 0.12 7.13
C GLU A 33 -13.15 0.52 8.08
N TYR A 34 -12.75 -0.37 9.01
CA TYR A 34 -11.56 -0.17 9.83
C TYR A 34 -10.26 -0.14 9.02
N MET A 35 -10.12 -1.03 8.03
CA MET A 35 -8.94 -1.07 7.16
C MET A 35 -8.84 0.16 6.25
N LEU A 36 -9.97 0.69 5.78
CA LEU A 36 -10.01 1.96 5.03
C LEU A 36 -9.63 3.15 5.91
N MET A 37 -10.07 3.17 7.17
CA MET A 37 -9.65 4.20 8.10
C MET A 37 -8.17 4.15 8.42
N SER A 38 -7.60 2.96 8.63
CA SER A 38 -6.18 2.83 8.89
C SER A 38 -5.34 3.19 7.66
N LEU A 39 -5.77 2.81 6.45
CA LEU A 39 -5.12 3.21 5.20
C LEU A 39 -5.19 4.74 4.97
N GLY A 40 -6.35 5.36 5.24
CA GLY A 40 -6.49 6.82 5.20
C GLY A 40 -5.59 7.50 6.23
N GLY A 41 -5.48 6.92 7.42
CA GLY A 41 -4.61 7.42 8.49
C GLY A 41 -3.13 7.36 8.13
N THR A 42 -2.67 6.28 7.50
CA THR A 42 -1.27 6.19 7.04
C THR A 42 -0.99 7.08 5.84
N LEU A 43 -1.97 7.30 4.96
CA LEU A 43 -1.86 8.29 3.89
C LEU A 43 -1.79 9.72 4.45
N ALA A 44 -2.66 10.07 5.41
CA ALA A 44 -2.59 11.35 6.10
C ALA A 44 -1.25 11.52 6.85
N LEU A 45 -0.73 10.44 7.44
CA LEU A 45 0.60 10.43 8.03
C LEU A 45 1.69 10.69 6.99
N LEU A 46 1.57 10.21 5.75
CA LEU A 46 2.52 10.43 4.65
C LEU A 46 2.46 11.86 4.08
N ASP A 47 1.26 12.46 4.07
CA ASP A 47 1.03 13.83 3.59
C ASP A 47 1.19 14.90 4.68
N LEU A 48 1.41 14.53 5.93
CA LEU A 48 1.72 15.47 7.00
C LEU A 48 2.96 16.32 6.62
N PRO A 49 2.87 17.65 6.52
CA PRO A 49 3.95 18.49 5.99
C PRO A 49 5.00 18.79 7.08
N ILE A 50 5.60 17.74 7.66
CA ILE A 50 6.65 17.81 8.69
C ILE A 50 7.91 18.49 8.11
N GLU A 51 8.10 18.42 6.80
CA GLU A 51 9.22 19.01 6.06
C GLU A 51 9.31 20.53 6.29
N TYR A 52 8.23 21.23 6.63
CA TYR A 52 8.34 22.66 6.96
C TYR A 52 9.18 22.93 8.21
N LEU A 53 9.24 21.98 9.14
CA LEU A 53 10.05 22.14 10.35
C LEU A 53 11.55 22.19 10.04
N THR A 54 11.98 21.64 8.89
CA THR A 54 13.39 21.68 8.47
C THR A 54 13.85 23.08 8.07
N LEU A 55 12.92 24.01 7.80
CA LEU A 55 13.25 25.43 7.54
C LEU A 55 13.72 26.14 8.80
N THR A 56 13.26 25.69 9.97
CA THR A 56 13.54 26.31 11.27
C THR A 56 14.54 25.52 12.12
N PHE A 57 14.61 24.20 11.91
CA PHE A 57 15.45 23.30 12.69
C PHE A 57 16.23 22.37 11.76
N ASP A 58 17.52 22.18 12.03
CA ASP A 58 18.31 21.17 11.34
C ASP A 58 17.86 19.77 11.78
N MET A 59 17.18 19.04 10.88
CA MET A 59 16.67 17.69 11.12
C MET A 59 17.33 16.66 10.19
N PRO A 60 18.55 16.18 10.52
CA PRO A 60 19.28 15.22 9.67
C PRO A 60 18.54 13.88 9.53
N TYR A 61 17.64 13.54 10.46
CA TYR A 61 16.83 12.32 10.46
C TYR A 61 15.60 12.37 9.53
N MET A 62 15.39 13.46 8.79
CA MET A 62 14.17 13.64 8.00
C MET A 62 13.99 12.59 6.89
N LEU A 63 15.09 12.16 6.26
CA LEU A 63 15.07 11.08 5.25
C LEU A 63 14.56 9.78 5.86
N LEU A 64 15.14 9.37 7.00
CA LEU A 64 14.74 8.15 7.70
C LEU A 64 13.26 8.19 8.14
N ILE A 65 12.78 9.34 8.64
CA ILE A 65 11.36 9.51 8.98
C ILE A 65 10.47 9.36 7.73
N SER A 66 10.89 9.93 6.60
CA SER A 66 10.14 9.81 5.34
C SER A 66 10.05 8.34 4.88
N ASP A 67 11.15 7.60 4.93
CA ASP A 67 11.17 6.18 4.55
C ASP A 67 10.27 5.35 5.48
N ILE A 68 10.33 5.59 6.79
CA ILE A 68 9.47 4.91 7.78
C ILE A 68 8.00 5.18 7.47
N ARG A 69 7.62 6.43 7.17
CA ARG A 69 6.24 6.81 6.83
C ARG A 69 5.76 6.11 5.56
N GLN A 70 6.61 6.07 4.53
CA GLN A 70 6.31 5.36 3.28
C GLN A 70 6.19 3.86 3.50
N GLY A 71 7.11 3.25 4.24
CA GLY A 71 7.07 1.83 4.60
C GLY A 71 5.79 1.44 5.35
N ILE A 72 5.36 2.26 6.32
CA ILE A 72 4.09 2.07 7.04
C ILE A 72 2.90 2.16 6.08
N PHE A 73 2.89 3.13 5.17
CA PHE A 73 1.83 3.26 4.16
C PHE A 73 1.76 2.03 3.25
N TYR A 74 2.88 1.58 2.70
CA TYR A 74 2.93 0.39 1.84
C TYR A 74 2.53 -0.88 2.59
N ALA A 75 2.98 -1.06 3.83
CA ALA A 75 2.56 -2.19 4.67
C ALA A 75 1.03 -2.23 4.85
N MET A 76 0.42 -1.07 5.13
CA MET A 76 -1.03 -0.96 5.27
C MET A 76 -1.78 -1.16 3.96
N LEU A 77 -1.26 -0.66 2.84
CA LEU A 77 -1.85 -0.86 1.51
C LEU A 77 -1.84 -2.33 1.11
N LEU A 78 -0.72 -3.03 1.28
CA LEU A 78 -0.61 -4.46 1.00
C LEU A 78 -1.53 -5.28 1.92
N SER A 79 -1.63 -4.89 3.19
CA SER A 79 -2.54 -5.50 4.16
C SER A 79 -4.01 -5.29 3.76
N PHE A 80 -4.36 -4.09 3.33
CA PHE A 80 -5.70 -3.76 2.84
C PHE A 80 -6.08 -4.64 1.65
N TRP A 81 -5.22 -4.79 0.65
CA TRP A 81 -5.50 -5.63 -0.53
C TRP A 81 -5.73 -7.09 -0.18
N LEU A 82 -4.95 -7.63 0.75
CA LEU A 82 -5.10 -9.00 1.20
C LEU A 82 -6.41 -9.23 1.94
N VAL A 83 -6.73 -8.35 2.89
CA VAL A 83 -8.00 -8.42 3.64
C VAL A 83 -9.18 -8.20 2.70
N PHE A 84 -9.08 -7.26 1.75
CA PHE A 84 -10.11 -6.98 0.75
C PHE A 84 -10.41 -8.19 -0.13
N ALA A 85 -9.38 -8.82 -0.70
CA ALA A 85 -9.53 -10.04 -1.48
C ALA A 85 -10.10 -11.19 -0.61
N GLY A 86 -9.70 -11.26 0.65
CA GLY A 86 -10.16 -12.27 1.61
C GLY A 86 -11.63 -12.15 1.98
N GLU A 87 -12.10 -10.96 2.30
CA GLU A 87 -13.49 -10.70 2.66
C GLU A 87 -14.41 -11.09 1.50
N HIS A 88 -14.05 -10.70 0.28
CA HIS A 88 -14.81 -11.02 -0.93
C HIS A 88 -14.80 -12.52 -1.29
N MET A 89 -13.84 -13.29 -0.79
CA MET A 89 -13.82 -14.76 -0.88
C MET A 89 -14.73 -15.41 0.18
N LEU A 90 -14.73 -14.91 1.43
CA LEU A 90 -15.44 -15.52 2.57
C LEU A 90 -16.93 -15.19 2.66
N ILE A 91 -17.37 -14.07 2.07
CA ILE A 91 -18.80 -13.72 1.92
C ILE A 91 -19.61 -14.85 1.25
N GLN A 92 -18.94 -15.83 0.63
CA GLN A 92 -19.57 -16.94 -0.07
C GLN A 92 -19.65 -18.25 0.72
N ASP A 93 -18.83 -18.46 1.76
CA ASP A 93 -18.65 -19.80 2.35
C ASP A 93 -19.09 -19.97 3.81
N ASN A 94 -19.17 -18.93 4.65
CA ASN A 94 -19.87 -18.99 5.96
C ASN A 94 -20.00 -17.60 6.60
N GLY A 95 -21.14 -17.32 7.24
CA GLY A 95 -21.44 -16.03 7.90
C GLY A 95 -20.73 -15.80 9.24
N GLU A 96 -19.52 -16.32 9.42
CA GLU A 96 -18.73 -16.06 10.62
C GLU A 96 -18.17 -14.64 10.60
N LYS A 97 -18.11 -14.00 11.78
CA LYS A 97 -17.58 -12.65 11.92
C LYS A 97 -16.09 -12.68 11.59
N ASN A 98 -15.72 -12.05 10.47
CA ASN A 98 -14.33 -11.98 10.05
C ASN A 98 -13.50 -11.22 11.08
N SER A 99 -12.45 -11.86 11.57
CA SER A 99 -11.46 -11.27 12.46
C SER A 99 -10.10 -11.29 11.78
N LEU A 100 -9.27 -10.28 12.07
CA LEU A 100 -7.89 -10.20 11.58
C LEU A 100 -7.08 -11.47 11.88
N ARG A 101 -7.48 -12.24 12.91
CA ARG A 101 -6.85 -13.49 13.30
C ARG A 101 -6.88 -14.54 12.20
N LEU A 102 -7.91 -14.56 11.35
CA LEU A 102 -8.00 -15.48 10.22
C LEU A 102 -6.92 -15.21 9.16
N TYR A 103 -6.54 -13.94 8.99
CA TYR A 103 -5.53 -13.51 8.02
C TYR A 103 -4.12 -13.41 8.61
N TRP A 104 -3.95 -13.67 9.90
CA TRP A 104 -2.70 -13.42 10.64
C TRP A 104 -1.48 -14.11 10.01
N LYS A 105 -1.63 -15.33 9.50
CA LYS A 105 -0.53 -16.04 8.84
C LYS A 105 -0.03 -15.30 7.60
N HIS A 106 -0.93 -14.75 6.80
CA HIS A 106 -0.56 -14.03 5.58
C HIS A 106 -0.11 -12.60 5.88
N LEU A 107 -0.72 -11.96 6.88
CA LEU A 107 -0.28 -10.65 7.37
C LEU A 107 1.14 -10.72 7.96
N SER A 108 1.50 -11.83 8.60
CA SER A 108 2.84 -12.03 9.16
C SER A 108 3.93 -11.98 8.08
N THR A 109 3.66 -12.47 6.87
CA THR A 109 4.61 -12.38 5.74
C THR A 109 4.90 -10.93 5.37
N ILE A 110 3.88 -10.07 5.34
CA ILE A 110 4.02 -8.63 5.06
C ILE A 110 4.83 -7.96 6.18
N ILE A 111 4.48 -8.24 7.43
CA ILE A 111 5.16 -7.67 8.61
C ILE A 111 6.64 -8.06 8.61
N ILE A 112 6.98 -9.33 8.34
CA ILE A 112 8.37 -9.79 8.28
C ILE A 112 9.14 -9.08 7.17
N GLY A 113 8.53 -8.93 5.98
CA GLY A 113 9.16 -8.19 4.87
C GLY A 113 9.42 -6.73 5.20
N CYS A 114 8.40 -6.03 5.69
CA CYS A 114 8.53 -4.61 6.07
C CYS A 114 9.50 -4.41 7.24
N LEU A 115 9.51 -5.30 8.24
CA LEU A 115 10.46 -5.25 9.35
C LEU A 115 11.89 -5.47 8.85
N SER A 116 12.11 -6.37 7.89
CA SER A 116 13.43 -6.63 7.31
C SER A 116 13.97 -5.39 6.59
N LEU A 117 13.13 -4.72 5.78
CA LEU A 117 13.49 -3.46 5.13
C LEU A 117 13.70 -2.33 6.14
N LEU A 118 12.88 -2.23 7.17
CA LEU A 118 13.04 -1.23 8.23
C LEU A 118 14.38 -1.41 8.97
N ILE A 119 14.77 -2.64 9.29
CA ILE A 119 16.06 -2.90 9.93
C ILE A 119 17.20 -2.52 8.98
N PHE A 120 17.08 -2.85 7.69
CA PHE A 120 18.05 -2.44 6.68
C PHE A 120 18.19 -0.91 6.62
N ASP A 121 17.09 -0.17 6.52
CA ASP A 121 17.09 1.31 6.50
C ASP A 121 17.68 1.91 7.78
N LEU A 122 17.39 1.33 8.94
CA LEU A 122 17.97 1.75 10.22
C LEU A 122 19.48 1.49 10.29
N CYS A 123 19.95 0.37 9.74
CA CYS A 123 21.37 0.06 9.69
C CYS A 123 22.13 0.96 8.70
N GLU A 124 21.53 1.30 7.54
CA GLU A 124 22.17 2.15 6.55
C GLU A 124 21.98 3.64 6.88
N ARG A 125 20.75 4.14 6.81
CA ARG A 125 20.42 5.57 6.98
C ARG A 125 20.45 6.01 8.44
N GLY A 126 20.17 5.11 9.39
CA GLY A 126 20.24 5.45 10.81
C GLY A 126 21.67 5.70 11.30
N ILE A 127 22.65 4.93 10.82
CA ILE A 127 24.07 5.16 11.15
C ILE A 127 24.63 6.38 10.42
N GLN A 128 24.13 6.68 9.22
CA GLN A 128 24.49 7.88 8.46
C GLN A 128 24.19 9.20 9.21
N LEU A 129 23.29 9.19 10.20
CA LEU A 129 23.02 10.35 11.06
C LEU A 129 24.23 10.74 11.93
N VAL A 130 25.05 9.76 12.32
CA VAL A 130 26.26 9.99 13.12
C VAL A 130 27.47 10.11 12.22
N ASN A 131 27.54 9.29 11.17
CA ASN A 131 28.64 9.31 10.20
C ASN A 131 28.11 9.33 8.77
N PRO A 132 28.06 10.51 8.11
CA PRO A 132 27.56 10.65 6.75
C PRO A 132 28.31 9.82 5.70
N PHE A 133 29.55 9.40 5.99
CA PHE A 133 30.37 8.57 5.10
C PHE A 133 30.21 7.07 5.37
N TYR A 134 29.35 6.69 6.32
CA TYR A 134 29.05 5.29 6.57
C TYR A 134 28.29 4.67 5.41
N SER A 135 28.75 3.50 5.00
CA SER A 135 28.06 2.65 4.06
C SER A 135 28.19 1.20 4.51
N ILE A 136 27.04 0.53 4.68
CA ILE A 136 26.97 -0.87 5.11
C ILE A 136 27.70 -1.81 4.14
N TRP A 137 27.79 -1.39 2.88
CA TRP A 137 28.39 -2.11 1.76
C TRP A 137 29.93 -2.18 1.78
N VAL A 138 30.58 -1.36 2.60
CA VAL A 138 32.05 -1.30 2.67
C VAL A 138 32.63 -2.46 3.48
N THR A 139 31.89 -2.95 4.47
CA THR A 139 32.36 -4.04 5.34
C THR A 139 31.79 -5.39 4.90
N PRO A 140 32.59 -6.47 4.89
CA PRO A 140 32.09 -7.78 4.44
C PRO A 140 30.95 -8.31 5.32
N VAL A 141 31.00 -8.05 6.62
CA VAL A 141 29.93 -8.43 7.56
C VAL A 141 28.67 -7.61 7.32
N GLY A 142 28.81 -6.29 7.12
CA GLY A 142 27.68 -5.41 6.80
C GLY A 142 27.00 -5.80 5.50
N THR A 143 27.76 -6.02 4.42
CA THR A 143 27.24 -6.44 3.12
C THR A 143 26.46 -7.75 3.19
N ASN A 144 26.99 -8.77 3.89
CA ASN A 144 26.27 -10.04 4.04
C ASN A 144 24.95 -9.86 4.80
N LEU A 145 24.93 -9.01 5.83
CA LEU A 145 23.74 -8.72 6.63
C LEU A 145 22.71 -7.90 5.85
N ALA A 146 23.14 -6.88 5.11
CA ALA A 146 22.31 -6.08 4.21
C ALA A 146 21.65 -6.96 3.14
N LEU A 147 22.44 -7.76 2.42
CA LEU A 147 21.92 -8.71 1.43
C LEU A 147 20.95 -9.70 2.04
N SER A 148 21.20 -10.19 3.26
CA SER A 148 20.27 -11.10 3.94
C SER A 148 18.90 -10.47 4.17
N PHE A 149 18.83 -9.21 4.62
CA PHE A 149 17.57 -8.51 4.81
C PHE A 149 16.85 -8.22 3.49
N ILE A 150 17.58 -7.81 2.46
CA ILE A 150 17.01 -7.54 1.12
C ILE A 150 16.45 -8.84 0.52
N ILE A 151 17.19 -9.95 0.62
CA ILE A 151 16.73 -11.26 0.13
C ILE A 151 15.49 -11.72 0.90
N LEU A 152 15.48 -11.58 2.23
CA LEU A 152 14.33 -11.95 3.06
C LEU A 152 13.08 -11.12 2.69
N ALA A 153 13.25 -9.81 2.51
CA ALA A 153 12.18 -8.92 2.03
C ALA A 153 11.69 -9.33 0.64
N GLY A 154 12.59 -9.59 -0.30
CA GLY A 154 12.26 -10.06 -1.66
C GLY A 154 11.48 -11.38 -1.66
N LEU A 155 11.92 -12.37 -0.89
CA LEU A 155 11.20 -13.65 -0.74
C LEU A 155 9.80 -13.46 -0.15
N SER A 156 9.67 -12.59 0.86
CA SER A 156 8.37 -12.28 1.47
C SER A 156 7.42 -11.58 0.49
N ALA A 157 7.93 -10.65 -0.33
CA ALA A 157 7.17 -9.95 -1.36
C ALA A 157 6.70 -10.91 -2.47
N CYS A 158 7.59 -11.81 -2.94
CA CYS A 158 7.25 -12.85 -3.91
C CYS A 158 6.15 -13.80 -3.38
N MET A 159 6.29 -14.27 -2.14
CA MET A 159 5.29 -15.12 -1.50
C MET A 159 3.94 -14.41 -1.37
N TYR A 160 3.95 -13.14 -0.95
CA TYR A 160 2.76 -12.30 -0.89
C TYR A 160 2.09 -12.15 -2.26
N PHE A 161 2.87 -11.85 -3.30
CA PHE A 161 2.35 -11.61 -4.64
C PHE A 161 1.68 -12.87 -5.23
N ILE A 162 2.33 -14.03 -5.13
CA ILE A 162 1.77 -15.32 -5.58
C ILE A 162 0.45 -15.59 -4.84
N PHE A 163 0.43 -15.35 -3.52
CA PHE A 163 -0.77 -15.56 -2.72
C PHE A 163 -1.90 -14.60 -3.10
N LEU A 164 -1.62 -13.31 -3.31
CA LEU A 164 -2.59 -12.32 -3.74
C LEU A 164 -3.18 -12.68 -5.11
N CYS A 165 -2.34 -13.07 -6.07
CA CYS A 165 -2.79 -13.53 -7.39
C CYS A 165 -3.71 -14.75 -7.28
N PHE A 166 -3.35 -15.73 -6.44
CA PHE A 166 -4.19 -16.90 -6.19
C PHE A 166 -5.55 -16.52 -5.59
N MET A 167 -5.57 -15.62 -4.60
CA MET A 167 -6.83 -15.15 -4.00
C MET A 167 -7.71 -14.43 -5.01
N ILE A 168 -7.14 -13.50 -5.78
CA ILE A 168 -7.86 -12.75 -6.82
C ILE A 168 -8.44 -13.72 -7.86
N TRP A 169 -7.66 -14.70 -8.32
CA TRP A 169 -8.15 -15.72 -9.24
C TRP A 169 -9.31 -16.51 -8.63
N ARG A 170 -9.21 -16.95 -7.37
CA ARG A 170 -10.32 -17.62 -6.69
C ARG A 170 -11.57 -16.75 -6.60
N VAL A 171 -11.43 -15.47 -6.27
CA VAL A 171 -12.57 -14.54 -6.22
C VAL A 171 -13.24 -14.43 -7.60
N PHE A 172 -12.46 -14.25 -8.67
CA PHE A 172 -13.01 -14.21 -10.03
C PHE A 172 -13.69 -15.52 -10.43
N LYS A 173 -13.09 -16.68 -10.13
CA LYS A 173 -13.69 -17.99 -10.41
C LYS A 173 -15.04 -18.14 -9.68
N ASN A 174 -15.08 -17.76 -8.40
CA ASN A 174 -16.31 -17.85 -7.62
C ASN A 174 -17.39 -16.87 -8.11
N ILE A 175 -17.01 -15.65 -8.49
CA ILE A 175 -17.93 -14.68 -9.08
C ILE A 175 -18.54 -15.25 -10.37
N THR A 176 -17.72 -15.88 -11.23
CA THR A 176 -18.20 -16.51 -12.48
C THR A 176 -19.22 -17.61 -12.19
N ILE A 177 -18.95 -18.50 -11.23
CA ILE A 177 -19.89 -19.57 -10.83
C ILE A 177 -21.17 -18.97 -10.24
N LYS A 178 -21.08 -18.00 -9.32
CA LYS A 178 -22.26 -17.37 -8.72
C LYS A 178 -23.08 -16.60 -9.75
N ARG A 179 -22.44 -15.98 -10.74
CA ARG A 179 -23.12 -15.26 -11.83
C ARG A 179 -24.02 -16.18 -12.66
N ALA A 180 -23.64 -17.44 -12.84
CA ALA A 180 -24.47 -18.44 -13.52
C ALA A 180 -25.75 -18.80 -12.74
N VAL A 181 -25.75 -18.65 -11.40
CA VAL A 181 -26.88 -18.98 -10.51
C VAL A 181 -27.71 -17.74 -10.13
N LEU A 182 -27.24 -16.52 -10.43
CA LEU A 182 -28.00 -15.28 -10.17
C LEU A 182 -29.43 -15.25 -10.77
N PRO A 183 -29.70 -15.78 -11.97
CA PRO A 183 -31.03 -15.73 -12.57
C PRO A 183 -32.10 -16.52 -11.79
N SER A 184 -31.70 -17.52 -10.99
CA SER A 184 -32.62 -18.35 -10.21
C SER A 184 -32.87 -17.82 -8.79
N MET A 185 -32.27 -16.68 -8.41
CA MET A 185 -32.44 -16.07 -7.09
C MET A 185 -33.58 -15.04 -7.06
N SER A 186 -34.10 -14.77 -5.85
CA SER A 186 -35.06 -13.68 -5.65
C SER A 186 -34.44 -12.31 -6.00
N GLN A 187 -35.26 -11.40 -6.54
CA GLN A 187 -34.82 -10.10 -7.05
C GLN A 187 -34.00 -9.28 -6.02
N ALA A 188 -34.45 -9.24 -4.76
CA ALA A 188 -33.75 -8.52 -3.70
C ALA A 188 -32.35 -9.10 -3.40
N ARG A 189 -32.21 -10.43 -3.41
CA ARG A 189 -30.93 -11.11 -3.18
C ARG A 189 -30.00 -10.94 -4.38
N ARG A 190 -30.52 -11.02 -5.59
CA ARG A 190 -29.79 -10.79 -6.83
C ARG A 190 -29.17 -9.38 -6.86
N LEU A 191 -29.96 -8.35 -6.55
CA LEU A 191 -29.51 -6.96 -6.60
C LEU A 191 -28.42 -6.67 -5.56
N HIS A 192 -28.51 -7.29 -4.38
CA HIS A 192 -27.47 -7.21 -3.36
C HIS A 192 -26.14 -7.82 -3.83
N TYR A 193 -26.16 -9.03 -4.40
CA TYR A 193 -24.95 -9.69 -4.90
C TYR A 193 -24.36 -9.00 -6.14
N GLU A 194 -25.20 -8.54 -7.08
CA GLU A 194 -24.75 -7.73 -8.22
C GLU A 194 -24.03 -6.46 -7.74
N GLY A 195 -24.55 -5.79 -6.70
CA GLY A 195 -23.91 -4.64 -6.09
C GLY A 195 -22.54 -4.96 -5.47
N ILE A 196 -22.39 -6.10 -4.78
CA ILE A 196 -21.11 -6.55 -4.23
C ILE A 196 -20.09 -6.84 -5.34
N ILE A 197 -20.50 -7.56 -6.38
CA ILE A 197 -19.64 -7.91 -7.52
C ILE A 197 -19.20 -6.64 -8.26
N TYR A 198 -20.11 -5.70 -8.48
CA TYR A 198 -19.79 -4.43 -9.14
C TYR A 198 -18.75 -3.62 -8.38
N ARG A 199 -18.93 -3.46 -7.06
CA ARG A 199 -17.98 -2.72 -6.20
C ARG A 199 -16.60 -3.36 -6.21
N PHE A 200 -16.54 -4.69 -6.15
CA PHE A 200 -15.28 -5.43 -6.24
C PHE A 200 -14.58 -5.19 -7.58
N ASN A 201 -15.29 -5.38 -8.70
CA ASN A 201 -14.72 -5.21 -10.03
C ASN A 201 -14.27 -3.77 -10.29
N PHE A 202 -15.05 -2.78 -9.84
CA PHE A 202 -14.71 -1.37 -9.98
C PHE A 202 -13.40 -1.04 -9.25
N LEU A 203 -13.30 -1.43 -7.97
CA LEU A 203 -12.12 -1.15 -7.16
C LEU A 203 -10.89 -1.91 -7.70
N MET A 204 -11.08 -3.16 -8.14
CA MET A 204 -9.99 -3.95 -8.72
C MET A 204 -9.47 -3.33 -10.03
N LEU A 205 -10.38 -2.93 -10.93
CA LEU A 205 -10.00 -2.29 -12.20
C LEU A 205 -9.24 -0.98 -11.97
N ALA A 206 -9.77 -0.11 -11.10
CA ALA A 206 -9.12 1.16 -10.76
C ALA A 206 -7.68 0.93 -10.23
N THR A 207 -7.49 -0.14 -9.47
CA THR A 207 -6.19 -0.49 -8.88
C THR A 207 -5.21 -1.02 -9.92
N VAL A 208 -5.66 -1.90 -10.82
CA VAL A 208 -4.79 -2.39 -11.90
C VAL A 208 -4.36 -1.22 -12.80
N ILE A 209 -5.28 -0.31 -13.12
CA ILE A 209 -4.96 0.90 -13.89
C ILE A 209 -3.95 1.76 -13.15
N CYS A 210 -4.18 2.03 -11.86
CA CYS A 210 -3.27 2.82 -11.02
C CYS A 210 -1.87 2.19 -10.95
N ALA A 211 -1.79 0.87 -10.71
CA ALA A 211 -0.53 0.14 -10.67
C ALA A 211 0.18 0.14 -12.03
N ALA A 212 -0.55 -0.06 -13.12
CA ALA A 212 -0.01 -0.03 -14.48
C ALA A 212 0.56 1.34 -14.82
N VAL A 213 -0.18 2.42 -14.53
CA VAL A 213 0.29 3.80 -14.72
C VAL A 213 1.54 4.07 -13.88
N THR A 214 1.58 3.59 -12.63
CA THR A 214 2.75 3.74 -11.75
C THR A 214 3.98 3.05 -12.33
N VAL A 215 3.85 1.79 -12.78
CA VAL A 215 4.97 1.02 -13.35
C VAL A 215 5.43 1.62 -14.68
N ILE A 216 4.50 1.99 -15.56
CA ILE A 216 4.83 2.61 -16.86
C ILE A 216 5.57 3.93 -16.62
N SER A 217 5.06 4.76 -15.70
CA SER A 217 5.68 6.03 -15.35
C SER A 217 7.09 5.84 -14.79
N PHE A 218 7.26 4.86 -13.89
CA PHE A 218 8.56 4.51 -13.34
C PHE A 218 9.55 4.07 -14.43
N ILE A 219 9.14 3.19 -15.35
CA ILE A 219 9.98 2.73 -16.46
C ILE A 219 10.37 3.90 -17.37
N LEU A 220 9.42 4.78 -17.71
CA LEU A 220 9.70 5.96 -18.52
C LEU A 220 10.69 6.89 -17.83
N ASN A 221 10.59 7.09 -16.51
CA ASN A 221 11.55 7.89 -15.76
C ASN A 221 12.96 7.28 -15.79
N GLN A 222 13.07 5.97 -15.56
CA GLN A 222 14.37 5.28 -15.61
C GLN A 222 15.02 5.34 -17.01
N VAL A 223 14.22 5.30 -18.07
CA VAL A 223 14.71 5.42 -19.45
C VAL A 223 15.12 6.86 -19.76
N ALA A 224 14.30 7.84 -19.35
CA ALA A 224 14.59 9.26 -19.56
C ALA A 224 15.85 9.72 -18.79
N GLU A 225 16.07 9.26 -17.55
CA GLU A 225 17.32 9.52 -16.82
C GLU A 225 18.55 8.89 -17.51
N GLY A 226 18.35 7.82 -18.28
CA GLY A 226 19.36 7.21 -19.14
C GLY A 226 19.69 8.03 -20.39
N GLU A 227 18.67 8.61 -21.05
CA GLU A 227 18.83 9.44 -22.26
C GLU A 227 19.25 10.90 -21.96
N ASN A 228 18.78 11.51 -20.87
CA ASN A 228 19.14 12.89 -20.48
C ASN A 228 20.63 13.06 -20.14
N LYS A 229 21.40 11.97 -20.01
CA LYS A 229 22.87 12.06 -19.95
C LYS A 229 23.50 12.46 -21.29
N TRP A 230 22.78 12.35 -22.42
CA TRP A 230 23.33 12.50 -23.78
C TRP A 230 22.76 13.67 -24.59
N ASP A 231 21.61 14.25 -24.20
CA ASP A 231 21.05 15.42 -24.87
C ASP A 231 20.70 16.52 -23.85
N GLU A 232 21.38 17.67 -23.93
CA GLU A 232 21.24 18.81 -23.02
C GLU A 232 19.98 19.66 -23.28
N ASN A 233 19.07 19.27 -24.19
CA ASN A 233 18.07 20.20 -24.77
C ASN A 233 16.59 19.90 -24.48
N MET A 234 16.23 19.09 -23.47
CA MET A 234 14.83 18.87 -23.13
C MET A 234 14.48 19.28 -21.69
N ASP A 235 14.06 20.54 -21.53
CA ASP A 235 13.64 21.20 -20.26
C ASP A 235 12.31 20.67 -19.65
N LEU A 236 11.86 19.47 -20.03
CA LEU A 236 10.71 18.83 -19.38
C LEU A 236 11.24 17.90 -18.28
N GLU A 237 11.21 18.39 -17.05
CA GLU A 237 11.63 17.68 -15.84
C GLU A 237 10.59 16.60 -15.47
N LEU A 238 10.51 15.56 -16.31
CA LEU A 238 9.53 14.47 -16.23
C LEU A 238 9.61 13.73 -14.88
N SER A 239 10.78 13.74 -14.23
CA SER A 239 11.02 13.23 -12.88
C SER A 239 10.21 13.98 -11.81
N SER A 240 9.99 15.30 -11.97
CA SER A 240 9.19 16.11 -11.02
C SER A 240 7.68 15.90 -11.18
N ALA A 241 7.21 15.59 -12.39
CA ALA A 241 5.79 15.38 -12.68
C ALA A 241 5.26 14.02 -12.17
N LEU A 242 6.17 13.10 -11.87
CA LEU A 242 5.86 11.74 -11.41
C LEU A 242 5.99 11.57 -9.88
N HIS A 243 6.46 12.60 -9.17
CA HIS A 243 6.79 12.58 -7.73
C HIS A 243 5.75 13.23 -6.82
#